data_AF-A0A7W7IRZ7-F1
#
_entry.id   AF-A0A7W7IRZ7-F1
#
_cell.length_a   1.000
_cell.length_b   1.000
_cell.length_c   1.000
_cell.angle_alpha   90.00
_cell.angle_beta   90.00
_cell.angle_gamma   90.00
#
_symmetry.space_group_name_H-M   'P 1'
#
loop_
_entity.id
_entity.type
_entity.pdbx_description
1 polymer ?
#
loop_
_entity_poly.entity_id
_entity_poly.type
_entity_poly.pdbx_seq_one_letter_code
_entity_poly.pdbx_strand_id
1 'polypeptide(L)'
;MFSLRAVGAAAAALCLAAGPALAQGQTQESTPFVIHRAVSAGPEIGTEATAPPGQPLIVQRATSIRAARLEADTPSLAGFAKTKVFTAGSPMFGVYTTSGWAYCAVAETTASWWAGDEFVCYEDADKDGRFETAMLSGSPFLGVPLFVFQLGRRQPLPQPAPYTLIATEDGPAVDYVVTAQVQRPRTRDAALPPSTFVTLRGGFRQGVNSIPARIGGWSKSARLKDGEPSRINLKGAEIEILGVDEANVVRYRVLTPTPTQVERVTMGVTTRTTMVPIFIPG
;
A
#
# COMPACT_ATOMS: atom_id res chain seq x y z
N MET A 1 -7.51 -23.21 81.24
CA MET A 1 -6.08 -22.88 81.16
C MET A 1 -5.52 -23.48 79.89
N PHE A 2 -5.35 -22.67 78.84
CA PHE A 2 -4.43 -22.97 77.73
C PHE A 2 -3.77 -21.65 77.35
N SER A 3 -2.45 -21.59 77.54
CA SER A 3 -1.63 -20.39 77.36
C SER A 3 -0.74 -20.56 76.13
N LEU A 4 -0.80 -19.55 75.27
CA LEU A 4 0.20 -18.98 74.35
C LEU A 4 1.14 -19.92 73.57
N ARG A 5 1.22 -19.65 72.25
CA ARG A 5 2.44 -19.08 71.64
C ARG A 5 2.12 -18.32 70.35
N ALA A 6 2.93 -17.30 70.12
CA ALA A 6 2.78 -16.19 69.19
C ALA A 6 3.43 -16.46 67.81
N VAL A 7 3.59 -15.36 67.05
CA VAL A 7 4.30 -15.16 65.76
C VAL A 7 3.37 -15.35 64.56
N GLY A 8 3.17 -14.41 63.63
CA GLY A 8 3.89 -13.19 63.26
C GLY A 8 4.04 -13.15 61.73
N ALA A 9 4.01 -11.93 61.17
CA ALA A 9 4.49 -11.53 59.83
C ALA A 9 3.56 -11.66 58.58
N ALA A 10 3.09 -10.48 58.17
CA ALA A 10 3.12 -9.86 56.83
C ALA A 10 3.54 -10.68 55.59
N ALA A 11 2.74 -10.57 54.52
CA ALA A 11 3.10 -10.46 53.09
C ALA A 11 1.85 -10.79 52.24
N ALA A 12 1.53 -10.18 51.10
CA ALA A 12 2.14 -9.11 50.34
C ALA A 12 1.01 -8.46 49.53
N ALA A 13 1.03 -7.14 49.41
CA ALA A 13 0.30 -6.45 48.37
C ALA A 13 0.80 -6.96 47.02
N LEU A 14 -0.04 -7.70 46.28
CA LEU A 14 0.16 -7.95 44.88
C LEU A 14 0.01 -6.60 44.16
N CYS A 15 1.13 -5.87 44.04
CA CYS A 15 1.30 -4.94 42.96
C CYS A 15 1.14 -5.74 41.66
N LEU A 16 -0.04 -5.66 41.06
CA LEU A 16 -0.27 -5.97 39.66
C LEU A 16 0.60 -5.02 38.84
N ALA A 17 1.87 -5.37 38.68
CA ALA A 17 2.71 -4.80 37.66
C ALA A 17 2.12 -5.27 36.32
N ALA A 18 1.26 -4.42 35.74
CA ALA A 18 0.92 -4.49 34.33
C ALA A 18 2.25 -4.37 33.57
N GLY A 19 2.82 -5.52 33.18
CA GLY A 19 4.05 -5.56 32.40
C GLY A 19 3.87 -4.74 31.12
N PRO A 20 4.94 -4.08 30.62
CA PRO A 20 4.86 -3.36 29.37
C PRO A 20 4.45 -4.34 28.27
N ALA A 21 3.39 -4.00 27.54
CA ALA A 21 3.01 -4.72 26.33
C ALA A 21 4.23 -4.76 25.40
N LEU A 22 4.78 -5.96 25.17
CA LEU A 22 5.89 -6.17 24.24
C LEU A 22 5.35 -5.95 22.83
N ALA A 23 5.61 -4.77 22.26
CA ALA A 23 5.42 -4.53 20.84
C ALA A 23 6.57 -5.22 20.09
N GLN A 24 6.30 -6.33 19.42
CA GLN A 24 7.24 -6.90 18.44
C GLN A 24 7.03 -6.18 17.10
N GLY A 25 8.08 -5.48 16.66
CA GLY A 25 8.15 -4.94 15.30
C GLY A 25 8.67 -6.01 14.35
N GLN A 26 7.95 -6.27 13.27
CA GLN A 26 8.43 -7.04 12.13
C GLN A 26 8.50 -6.12 10.91
N THR A 27 9.63 -6.14 10.20
CA THR A 27 9.74 -5.48 8.90
C THR A 27 9.40 -6.49 7.81
N GLN A 28 8.48 -6.12 6.92
CA GLN A 28 8.09 -6.94 5.77
C GLN A 28 8.27 -6.13 4.49
N GLU A 29 8.75 -6.78 3.44
CA GLU A 29 8.88 -6.19 2.12
C GLU A 29 7.70 -6.60 1.24
N SER A 30 7.20 -5.68 0.44
CA SER A 30 6.20 -6.00 -0.56
C SER A 30 6.78 -6.94 -1.62
N THR A 31 5.88 -7.59 -2.36
CA THR A 31 6.23 -8.14 -3.68
C THR A 31 6.78 -7.00 -4.55
N PRO A 32 7.85 -7.23 -5.32
CA PRO A 32 8.30 -6.23 -6.28
C PRO A 32 7.21 -5.86 -7.28
N PHE A 33 7.20 -4.61 -7.71
CA PHE A 33 6.28 -4.12 -8.74
C PHE A 33 7.04 -3.23 -9.73
N VAL A 34 6.48 -3.08 -10.91
CA VAL A 34 7.01 -2.25 -11.99
C VAL A 34 6.20 -0.96 -12.01
N ILE A 35 6.87 0.19 -11.91
CA ILE A 35 6.29 1.48 -12.33
C ILE A 35 6.59 1.64 -13.81
N HIS A 36 5.58 1.84 -14.64
CA HIS A 36 5.72 1.97 -16.09
C HIS A 36 5.97 3.43 -16.48
N ARG A 37 6.92 3.68 -17.39
CA ARG A 37 7.26 5.05 -17.84
C ARG A 37 6.08 5.83 -18.44
N ALA A 38 5.14 5.14 -19.09
CA ALA A 38 4.03 5.78 -19.78
C ALA A 38 3.14 6.56 -18.79
N VAL A 39 2.90 7.84 -19.09
CA VAL A 39 1.96 8.69 -18.36
C VAL A 39 0.55 8.32 -18.82
N SER A 40 -0.29 7.85 -17.88
CA SER A 40 -1.68 7.51 -18.15
C SER A 40 -2.62 8.71 -17.99
N ALA A 41 -2.24 9.69 -17.15
CA ALA A 41 -2.93 10.96 -17.01
C ALA A 41 -1.99 12.05 -16.48
N GLY A 42 -2.22 13.30 -16.88
CA GLY A 42 -1.38 14.44 -16.55
C GLY A 42 -1.18 15.35 -17.77
N PRO A 43 -0.38 16.41 -17.64
CA PRO A 43 -0.03 17.24 -18.77
C PRO A 43 0.93 16.51 -19.70
N GLU A 44 0.97 16.94 -20.96
CA GLU A 44 2.03 16.55 -21.89
C GLU A 44 3.40 16.96 -21.34
N ILE A 45 4.42 16.16 -21.65
CA ILE A 45 5.80 16.44 -21.25
C ILE A 45 6.23 17.77 -21.88
N GLY A 46 6.78 18.66 -21.06
CA GLY A 46 7.21 20.00 -21.48
C GLY A 46 6.11 21.06 -21.41
N THR A 47 4.85 20.69 -21.17
CA THR A 47 3.74 21.64 -21.12
C THR A 47 3.52 22.16 -19.71
N GLU A 48 3.24 23.46 -19.60
CA GLU A 48 2.88 24.10 -18.33
C GLU A 48 1.44 23.73 -17.95
N ALA A 49 1.25 23.39 -16.68
CA ALA A 49 -0.04 23.03 -16.11
C ALA A 49 -0.17 23.53 -14.67
N THR A 50 -1.40 23.45 -14.14
CA THR A 50 -1.69 23.77 -12.75
C THR A 50 -2.32 22.58 -12.03
N ALA A 51 -2.01 22.44 -10.75
CA ALA A 51 -2.56 21.38 -9.90
C ALA A 51 -2.95 21.95 -8.53
N PRO A 52 -4.25 21.85 -8.15
CA PRO A 52 -4.68 22.13 -6.80
C PRO A 52 -4.01 21.22 -5.76
N PRO A 53 -4.05 21.58 -4.46
CA PRO A 53 -3.50 20.76 -3.39
C PRO A 53 -4.02 19.32 -3.43
N GLY A 54 -3.10 18.35 -3.36
CA GLY A 54 -3.41 16.93 -3.34
C GLY A 54 -3.73 16.30 -4.70
N GLN A 55 -3.85 17.10 -5.77
CA GLN A 55 -4.04 16.56 -7.12
C GLN A 55 -2.72 15.97 -7.66
N PRO A 56 -2.79 14.84 -8.41
CA PRO A 56 -1.63 14.30 -9.09
C PRO A 56 -1.08 15.28 -10.13
N LEU A 57 0.24 15.44 -10.14
CA LEU A 57 0.98 16.13 -11.19
C LEU A 57 1.16 15.21 -12.41
N ILE A 58 1.41 13.93 -12.15
CA ILE A 58 1.44 12.85 -13.13
C ILE A 58 0.84 11.59 -12.54
N VAL A 59 0.25 10.78 -13.40
CA VAL A 59 -0.26 9.45 -13.13
C VAL A 59 0.41 8.49 -14.09
N GLN A 60 0.92 7.38 -13.56
CA GLN A 60 1.53 6.30 -14.32
C GLN A 60 0.97 4.97 -13.84
N ARG A 61 1.00 3.95 -14.68
CA ARG A 61 0.58 2.60 -14.29
C ARG A 61 1.68 1.92 -13.47
N ALA A 62 1.29 1.15 -12.47
CA ALA A 62 2.15 0.21 -11.79
C ALA A 62 1.51 -1.17 -11.71
N THR A 63 2.28 -2.22 -11.98
CA THR A 63 1.82 -3.62 -12.01
C THR A 63 2.74 -4.50 -11.17
N SER A 64 2.26 -5.65 -10.70
CA SER A 64 3.17 -6.67 -10.11
C SER A 64 4.19 -7.14 -11.15
N ILE A 65 5.36 -7.63 -10.74
CA ILE A 65 6.36 -8.22 -11.64
C ILE A 65 5.94 -9.55 -12.27
N ARG A 66 4.78 -10.09 -11.87
CA ARG A 66 4.16 -11.26 -12.50
C ARG A 66 2.68 -11.03 -12.69
N ALA A 67 2.16 -11.56 -13.77
CA ALA A 67 0.74 -11.56 -14.07
C ALA A 67 0.33 -12.92 -14.63
N ALA A 68 -0.91 -13.30 -14.40
CA ALA A 68 -1.51 -14.51 -14.92
C ALA A 68 -2.96 -14.25 -15.32
N ARG A 69 -3.58 -15.24 -15.97
CA ARG A 69 -4.99 -15.25 -16.33
C ARG A 69 -5.58 -16.60 -16.00
N LEU A 70 -6.74 -16.62 -15.34
CA LEU A 70 -7.49 -17.86 -15.12
C LEU A 70 -8.01 -18.41 -16.45
N GLU A 71 -7.94 -19.72 -16.64
CA GLU A 71 -8.49 -20.40 -17.82
C GLU A 71 -9.84 -21.07 -17.54
N ALA A 72 -10.22 -21.17 -16.28
CA ALA A 72 -11.47 -21.76 -15.84
C ALA A 72 -12.14 -20.93 -14.74
N ASP A 73 -13.46 -21.05 -14.68
CA ASP A 73 -14.26 -20.54 -13.57
C ASP A 73 -13.76 -21.15 -12.25
N THR A 74 -13.32 -20.28 -11.34
CA THR A 74 -12.61 -20.70 -10.13
C THR A 74 -13.29 -20.13 -8.87
N PRO A 75 -13.60 -20.97 -7.86
CA PRO A 75 -14.25 -20.52 -6.64
C PRO A 75 -13.42 -19.49 -5.84
N SER A 76 -14.07 -18.41 -5.43
CA SER A 76 -13.59 -17.48 -4.42
C SER A 76 -13.88 -18.02 -3.02
N LEU A 77 -12.88 -18.01 -2.15
CA LEU A 77 -13.06 -18.29 -0.72
C LEU A 77 -13.77 -17.15 0.02
N ALA A 78 -14.05 -16.03 -0.66
CA ALA A 78 -14.60 -14.83 -0.05
C ALA A 78 -16.11 -14.69 -0.29
N GLY A 79 -16.88 -14.54 0.80
CA GLY A 79 -18.32 -14.29 0.76
C GLY A 79 -19.07 -14.94 1.93
N PHE A 80 -19.95 -14.20 2.59
CA PHE A 80 -20.98 -14.79 3.45
C PHE A 80 -22.03 -15.49 2.56
N ALA A 81 -22.17 -16.81 2.72
CA ALA A 81 -23.28 -17.63 2.21
C ALA A 81 -23.49 -17.77 0.68
N LYS A 82 -22.61 -17.24 -0.19
CA LYS A 82 -22.60 -17.57 -1.64
C LYS A 82 -21.16 -17.79 -2.10
N THR A 83 -20.87 -18.96 -2.66
CA THR A 83 -19.61 -19.22 -3.37
C THR A 83 -19.55 -18.27 -4.56
N LYS A 84 -18.78 -17.18 -4.42
CA LYS A 84 -18.47 -16.32 -5.56
C LYS A 84 -17.47 -17.03 -6.46
N VAL A 85 -17.49 -16.76 -7.75
CA VAL A 85 -16.63 -17.42 -8.74
C VAL A 85 -15.93 -16.34 -9.53
N PHE A 86 -14.61 -16.46 -9.68
CA PHE A 86 -13.87 -15.69 -10.66
C PHE A 86 -14.02 -16.38 -12.00
N THR A 87 -14.44 -15.64 -13.01
CA THR A 87 -14.69 -16.20 -14.34
C THR A 87 -13.39 -16.57 -15.04
N ALA A 88 -13.46 -17.54 -15.95
CA ALA A 88 -12.41 -17.77 -16.93
C ALA A 88 -12.07 -16.45 -17.65
N GLY A 89 -10.79 -16.19 -17.84
CA GLY A 89 -10.27 -14.94 -18.40
C GLY A 89 -9.95 -13.86 -17.36
N SER A 90 -10.31 -14.03 -16.08
CA SER A 90 -10.00 -13.06 -15.03
C SER A 90 -8.49 -12.81 -14.92
N PRO A 91 -8.03 -11.54 -14.99
CA PRO A 91 -6.63 -11.21 -14.85
C PRO A 91 -6.19 -11.31 -13.37
N MET A 92 -4.95 -11.71 -13.17
CA MET A 92 -4.36 -11.94 -11.86
C MET A 92 -2.99 -11.26 -11.78
N PHE A 93 -2.59 -10.86 -10.59
CA PHE A 93 -1.23 -10.38 -10.33
C PHE A 93 -0.52 -11.30 -9.35
N GLY A 94 0.78 -11.50 -9.55
CA GLY A 94 1.60 -12.33 -8.70
C GLY A 94 1.94 -11.64 -7.38
N VAL A 95 1.96 -12.41 -6.30
CA VAL A 95 2.51 -12.02 -5.00
C VAL A 95 3.53 -13.06 -4.56
N TYR A 96 4.65 -12.60 -4.01
CA TYR A 96 5.68 -13.46 -3.49
C TYR A 96 5.42 -13.73 -2.01
N THR A 97 5.30 -15.01 -1.68
CA THR A 97 5.01 -15.52 -0.34
C THR A 97 6.18 -16.35 0.17
N THR A 98 6.10 -16.86 1.40
CA THR A 98 7.14 -17.73 1.96
C THR A 98 7.23 -19.10 1.29
N SER A 99 6.18 -19.57 0.62
CA SER A 99 6.16 -20.85 -0.12
C SER A 99 6.48 -20.69 -1.61
N GLY A 100 6.51 -19.47 -2.12
CA GLY A 100 6.71 -19.19 -3.53
C GLY A 100 5.71 -18.18 -4.07
N TRP A 101 5.38 -18.33 -5.35
CA TRP A 101 4.48 -17.42 -6.04
C TRP A 101 3.02 -17.84 -5.83
N ALA A 102 2.21 -16.90 -5.37
CA ALA A 102 0.77 -16.99 -5.47
C ALA A 102 0.26 -15.95 -6.48
N TYR A 103 -0.91 -16.17 -7.06
CA TYR A 103 -1.54 -15.24 -8.01
C TYR A 103 -2.89 -14.83 -7.46
N CYS A 104 -3.08 -13.53 -7.29
CA CYS A 104 -4.29 -12.99 -6.72
C CYS A 104 -5.25 -12.55 -7.82
N ALA A 105 -6.43 -13.17 -7.83
CA ALA A 105 -7.52 -12.75 -8.69
C ALA A 105 -8.23 -11.54 -8.07
N VAL A 106 -8.77 -10.70 -8.94
CA VAL A 106 -9.50 -9.49 -8.58
C VAL A 106 -10.88 -9.57 -9.20
N ALA A 107 -11.93 -9.34 -8.41
CA ALA A 107 -13.29 -9.35 -8.91
C ALA A 107 -13.58 -8.04 -9.65
N GLU A 108 -14.17 -8.14 -10.85
CA GLU A 108 -14.62 -7.00 -11.65
C GLU A 108 -15.92 -6.39 -11.09
N THR A 109 -15.96 -6.03 -9.81
CA THR A 109 -17.11 -5.30 -9.26
C THR A 109 -16.89 -3.78 -9.37
N THR A 110 -17.91 -3.09 -9.88
CA THR A 110 -17.94 -1.75 -10.49
C THR A 110 -17.65 -0.55 -9.58
N ALA A 111 -17.14 -0.75 -8.36
CA ALA A 111 -16.69 0.33 -7.51
C ALA A 111 -15.32 -0.04 -6.97
N SER A 112 -14.26 0.57 -7.52
CA SER A 112 -12.92 0.53 -6.92
C SER A 112 -12.46 -0.88 -6.55
N TRP A 113 -11.91 -1.65 -7.49
CA TRP A 113 -11.60 -3.09 -7.43
C TRP A 113 -10.70 -3.58 -6.25
N TRP A 114 -10.38 -2.70 -5.29
CA TRP A 114 -9.69 -2.94 -4.01
C TRP A 114 -10.58 -2.73 -2.77
N ALA A 115 -11.83 -2.27 -2.93
CA ALA A 115 -12.81 -2.19 -1.85
C ALA A 115 -13.24 -3.64 -1.53
N GLY A 116 -12.98 -4.08 -0.29
CA GLY A 116 -13.27 -5.44 0.21
C GLY A 116 -14.63 -5.94 -0.27
N ASP A 117 -14.72 -7.14 -0.84
CA ASP A 117 -14.69 -8.38 -0.07
C ASP A 117 -14.30 -9.61 -0.92
N GLU A 118 -13.50 -9.44 -1.99
CA GLU A 118 -13.28 -10.49 -3.00
C GLU A 118 -11.83 -10.58 -3.49
N PHE A 119 -10.89 -10.71 -2.55
CA PHE A 119 -9.47 -10.79 -2.86
C PHE A 119 -8.88 -12.13 -2.42
N VAL A 120 -8.67 -13.02 -3.40
CA VAL A 120 -8.24 -14.42 -3.22
C VAL A 120 -7.00 -14.68 -4.04
N CYS A 121 -5.99 -15.30 -3.41
CA CYS A 121 -4.77 -15.73 -4.07
C CYS A 121 -4.71 -17.25 -4.20
N TYR A 122 -4.20 -17.71 -5.32
CA TYR A 122 -4.09 -19.11 -5.67
C TYR A 122 -2.63 -19.51 -5.78
N GLU A 123 -2.31 -20.73 -5.41
CA GLU A 123 -0.95 -21.27 -5.46
C GLU A 123 -0.91 -22.51 -6.32
N ASP A 124 0.09 -22.54 -7.20
CA ASP A 124 0.53 -23.67 -8.02
C ASP A 124 1.77 -24.26 -7.33
N ALA A 125 1.54 -25.27 -6.50
CA ALA A 125 2.54 -25.79 -5.57
C ALA A 125 3.59 -26.67 -6.27
N ASP A 126 3.18 -27.40 -7.31
CA ASP A 126 4.04 -28.33 -8.05
C ASP A 126 4.50 -27.81 -9.42
N LYS A 127 4.02 -26.62 -9.83
CA LYS A 127 4.39 -25.88 -11.05
C LYS A 127 3.91 -26.55 -12.33
N ASP A 128 2.74 -27.21 -12.28
CA ASP A 128 2.15 -27.91 -13.42
C ASP A 128 1.25 -27.00 -14.30
N GLY A 129 1.11 -25.72 -13.94
CA GLY A 129 0.25 -24.76 -14.63
C GLY A 129 -1.20 -24.78 -14.15
N ARG A 130 -1.45 -25.36 -12.97
CA ARG A 130 -2.76 -25.38 -12.32
C ARG A 130 -2.60 -24.88 -10.90
N PHE A 131 -3.70 -24.39 -10.34
CA PHE A 131 -3.77 -24.02 -8.93
C PHE A 131 -4.42 -25.15 -8.15
N GLU A 132 -3.80 -25.59 -7.05
CA GLU A 132 -4.36 -26.62 -6.16
C GLU A 132 -5.02 -25.99 -4.94
N THR A 133 -4.58 -24.79 -4.55
CA THR A 133 -5.04 -24.14 -3.32
C THR A 133 -5.40 -22.69 -3.52
N ALA A 134 -6.32 -22.23 -2.67
CA ALA A 134 -6.71 -20.84 -2.54
C ALA A 134 -6.44 -20.34 -1.12
N MET A 135 -6.17 -19.04 -1.00
CA MET A 135 -5.90 -18.33 0.23
C MET A 135 -6.63 -17.00 0.20
N LEU A 136 -7.31 -16.65 1.30
CA LEU A 136 -7.81 -15.30 1.49
C LEU A 136 -6.63 -14.35 1.62
N SER A 137 -6.59 -13.29 0.82
CA SER A 137 -5.48 -12.35 0.87
C SER A 137 -5.64 -11.25 1.93
N GLY A 138 -6.79 -11.19 2.60
CA GLY A 138 -7.16 -10.08 3.48
C GLY A 138 -7.37 -8.77 2.71
N SER A 139 -7.58 -7.67 3.44
CA SER A 139 -7.63 -6.34 2.83
C SER A 139 -6.22 -5.88 2.45
N PRO A 140 -5.98 -5.41 1.22
CA PRO A 140 -4.66 -4.92 0.81
C PRO A 140 -4.18 -3.78 1.71
N PHE A 141 -2.89 -3.72 2.03
CA PHE A 141 -2.36 -2.69 2.92
C PHE A 141 -2.46 -1.30 2.29
N LEU A 142 -2.91 -0.31 3.07
CA LEU A 142 -3.31 1.02 2.59
C LEU A 142 -4.30 0.98 1.41
N GLY A 143 -5.03 -0.14 1.27
CA GLY A 143 -5.88 -0.47 0.13
C GLY A 143 -5.17 -0.42 -1.23
N VAL A 144 -3.86 -0.71 -1.26
CA VAL A 144 -3.09 -0.85 -2.51
C VAL A 144 -2.93 -2.35 -2.79
N PRO A 145 -3.58 -2.90 -3.83
CA PRO A 145 -3.58 -4.34 -4.13
C PRO A 145 -2.19 -4.97 -4.25
N LEU A 146 -1.19 -4.23 -4.72
CA LEU A 146 0.20 -4.71 -4.81
C LEU A 146 0.86 -4.94 -3.44
N PHE A 147 0.25 -4.47 -2.35
CA PHE A 147 0.77 -4.55 -0.99
C PHE A 147 0.10 -5.65 -0.20
N VAL A 148 0.31 -6.88 -0.67
CA VAL A 148 -0.05 -8.11 0.05
C VAL A 148 1.16 -8.57 0.85
N PHE A 149 0.99 -8.59 2.17
CA PHE A 149 2.07 -8.91 3.11
C PHE A 149 1.83 -10.21 3.86
N GLN A 150 0.56 -10.60 4.02
CA GLN A 150 0.17 -11.84 4.66
C GLN A 150 -1.02 -12.44 3.90
N LEU A 151 -0.93 -13.74 3.65
CA LEU A 151 -2.05 -14.54 3.16
C LEU A 151 -2.64 -15.36 4.29
N GLY A 152 -3.93 -15.65 4.19
CA GLY A 152 -4.64 -16.54 5.08
C GLY A 152 -4.22 -18.01 4.88
N ARG A 153 -4.92 -18.89 5.58
CA ARG A 153 -4.69 -20.34 5.51
C ARG A 153 -4.97 -20.86 4.09
N ARG A 154 -4.07 -21.72 3.57
CA ARG A 154 -4.29 -22.49 2.34
C ARG A 154 -5.48 -23.43 2.49
N GLN A 155 -6.39 -23.39 1.52
CA GLN A 155 -7.52 -24.30 1.40
C GLN A 155 -7.47 -24.98 0.02
N PRO A 156 -7.67 -26.30 -0.06
CA PRO A 156 -7.67 -26.98 -1.35
C PRO A 156 -8.85 -26.51 -2.20
N LEU A 157 -8.62 -26.35 -3.50
CA LEU A 157 -9.69 -26.15 -4.46
C LEU A 157 -10.46 -27.47 -4.68
N PRO A 158 -11.77 -27.40 -5.00
CA PRO A 158 -12.55 -28.60 -5.33
C PRO A 158 -11.99 -29.36 -6.54
N GLN A 159 -11.40 -28.62 -7.48
CA GLN A 159 -10.71 -29.13 -8.65
C GLN A 159 -9.54 -28.19 -8.97
N PRO A 160 -8.39 -28.71 -9.45
CA PRO A 160 -7.29 -27.85 -9.89
C PRO A 160 -7.73 -26.88 -10.98
N ALA A 161 -7.33 -25.60 -10.86
CA ALA A 161 -7.76 -24.55 -11.77
C ALA A 161 -6.60 -24.16 -12.73
N PRO A 162 -6.72 -24.38 -14.05
CA PRO A 162 -5.68 -24.02 -15.00
C PRO A 162 -5.51 -22.49 -15.13
N TYR A 163 -4.28 -22.07 -15.40
CA TYR A 163 -3.94 -20.66 -15.64
C TYR A 163 -2.82 -20.52 -16.69
N THR A 164 -2.76 -19.34 -17.30
CA THR A 164 -1.66 -18.95 -18.19
C THR A 164 -0.94 -17.73 -17.64
N LEU A 165 0.40 -17.76 -17.67
CA LEU A 165 1.21 -16.57 -17.43
C LEU A 165 1.07 -15.58 -18.57
N ILE A 166 0.86 -14.31 -18.24
CA ILE A 166 0.73 -13.22 -19.23
C ILE A 166 1.83 -12.19 -19.02
N ALA A 167 2.00 -11.31 -20.00
CA ALA A 167 2.95 -10.20 -19.87
C ALA A 167 2.54 -9.30 -18.69
N THR A 168 3.54 -8.71 -18.03
CA THR A 168 3.32 -7.95 -16.79
C THR A 168 2.45 -6.71 -17.03
N GLU A 169 2.61 -6.07 -18.19
CA GLU A 169 1.85 -4.93 -18.68
C GLU A 169 0.35 -5.23 -18.92
N ASP A 170 0.02 -6.49 -19.16
CA ASP A 170 -1.35 -6.99 -19.38
C ASP A 170 -2.05 -7.38 -18.06
N GLY A 171 -1.31 -7.40 -16.96
CA GLY A 171 -1.83 -7.69 -15.63
C GLY A 171 -2.63 -6.53 -15.02
N PRO A 172 -3.31 -6.79 -13.88
CA PRO A 172 -3.95 -5.74 -13.09
C PRO A 172 -2.97 -4.64 -12.68
N ALA A 173 -3.38 -3.38 -12.84
CA ALA A 173 -2.54 -2.21 -12.60
C ALA A 173 -3.17 -1.23 -11.62
N VAL A 174 -2.36 -0.66 -10.74
CA VAL A 174 -2.71 0.46 -9.86
C VAL A 174 -2.11 1.76 -10.39
N ASP A 175 -2.69 2.89 -10.01
CA ASP A 175 -2.15 4.20 -10.37
C ASP A 175 -1.04 4.61 -9.40
N TYR A 176 0.19 4.68 -9.90
CA TYR A 176 1.27 5.41 -9.25
C TYR A 176 1.14 6.90 -9.57
N VAL A 177 1.23 7.75 -8.54
CA VAL A 177 1.05 9.19 -8.68
C VAL A 177 2.16 9.96 -7.99
N VAL A 178 2.52 11.10 -8.58
CA VAL A 178 3.32 12.13 -7.93
C VAL A 178 2.42 13.30 -7.59
N THR A 179 2.38 13.70 -6.32
CA THR A 179 1.61 14.86 -5.84
C THR A 179 2.55 15.94 -5.30
N ALA A 180 2.09 17.19 -5.27
CA ALA A 180 2.77 18.27 -4.58
C ALA A 180 2.10 18.61 -3.25
N GLN A 181 2.92 18.90 -2.25
CA GLN A 181 2.51 19.53 -1.01
C GLN A 181 3.28 20.83 -0.82
N VAL A 182 2.55 21.92 -0.64
CA VAL A 182 3.09 23.26 -0.34
C VAL A 182 3.19 23.43 1.18
N GLN A 183 4.30 23.99 1.65
CA GLN A 183 4.50 24.38 3.04
C GLN A 183 5.06 25.81 3.11
N ARG A 184 4.41 26.65 3.91
CA ARG A 184 4.85 28.02 4.23
C ARG A 184 5.10 28.11 5.73
N PRO A 185 6.26 27.62 6.22
CA PRO A 185 6.59 27.75 7.63
C PRO A 185 6.53 29.21 8.05
N ARG A 186 5.81 29.48 9.14
CA ARG A 186 5.77 30.80 9.75
C ARG A 186 7.11 31.05 10.44
N THR A 187 7.85 32.04 9.99
CA THR A 187 9.01 32.57 10.71
C THR A 187 8.51 33.39 11.90
N ARG A 188 9.13 33.20 13.08
CA ARG A 188 8.87 34.05 14.25
C ARG A 188 9.48 35.45 14.09
N ASP A 189 10.44 35.57 13.17
CA ASP A 189 11.10 36.82 12.81
C ASP A 189 10.47 37.38 11.53
N ALA A 190 9.85 38.55 11.65
CA ALA A 190 9.20 39.27 10.55
C ALA A 190 10.20 39.87 9.55
N ALA A 191 11.49 39.91 9.89
CA ALA A 191 12.55 40.40 8.99
C ALA A 191 13.01 39.34 7.97
N LEU A 192 12.68 38.06 8.18
CA LEU A 192 13.04 36.99 7.24
C LEU A 192 11.99 36.87 6.13
N PRO A 193 12.39 36.79 4.85
CA PRO A 193 11.45 36.64 3.76
C PRO A 193 10.70 35.30 3.89
N PRO A 194 9.38 35.27 3.59
CA PRO A 194 8.60 34.05 3.67
C PRO A 194 9.19 32.97 2.77
N SER A 195 9.51 31.82 3.35
CA SER A 195 10.00 30.68 2.58
C SER A 195 8.84 29.79 2.16
N THR A 196 8.68 29.54 0.86
CA THR A 196 7.75 28.53 0.35
C THR A 196 8.54 27.26 0.00
N PHE A 197 8.12 26.13 0.53
CA PHE A 197 8.66 24.82 0.19
C PHE A 197 7.62 24.03 -0.58
N VAL A 198 8.04 23.38 -1.66
CA VAL A 198 7.24 22.39 -2.38
C VAL A 198 7.88 21.04 -2.19
N THR A 199 7.08 20.08 -1.71
CA THR A 199 7.47 18.69 -1.53
C THR A 199 6.71 17.83 -2.52
N LEU A 200 7.43 17.20 -3.44
CA LEU A 200 6.88 16.12 -4.23
C LEU A 200 6.80 14.86 -3.39
N ARG A 201 5.68 14.13 -3.53
CA ARG A 201 5.46 12.85 -2.87
C ARG A 201 4.98 11.81 -3.86
N GLY A 202 5.62 10.65 -3.86
CA GLY A 202 5.20 9.47 -4.61
C GLY A 202 4.22 8.64 -3.78
N GLY A 203 3.24 8.05 -4.45
CA GLY A 203 2.24 7.23 -3.80
C GLY A 203 1.39 6.46 -4.79
N PHE A 204 0.41 5.74 -4.27
CA PHE A 204 -0.57 5.01 -5.05
C PHE A 204 -1.95 5.58 -4.81
N ARG A 205 -2.73 5.79 -5.85
CA ARG A 205 -4.14 6.10 -5.68
C ARG A 205 -4.98 4.88 -6.01
N GLN A 206 -6.06 4.82 -5.26
CA GLN A 206 -7.12 3.85 -5.43
C GLN A 206 -7.98 4.34 -6.61
N GLY A 207 -8.91 5.27 -6.40
CA GLY A 207 -9.69 5.88 -7.50
C GLY A 207 -9.17 7.25 -7.93
N VAL A 208 -9.73 7.78 -9.02
CA VAL A 208 -9.46 9.13 -9.54
C VAL A 208 -9.63 10.22 -8.46
N ASN A 209 -10.59 10.04 -7.54
CA ASN A 209 -10.90 10.98 -6.46
C ASN A 209 -10.33 10.57 -5.09
N SER A 210 -9.55 9.49 -5.02
CA SER A 210 -8.99 9.00 -3.74
C SER A 210 -7.75 9.79 -3.33
N ILE A 211 -7.56 9.95 -2.03
CA ILE A 211 -6.32 10.50 -1.47
C ILE A 211 -5.22 9.46 -1.69
N PRO A 212 -4.09 9.81 -2.34
CA PRO A 212 -3.02 8.85 -2.57
C PRO A 212 -2.43 8.30 -1.26
N ALA A 213 -2.32 6.97 -1.18
CA ALA A 213 -1.53 6.26 -0.19
C ALA A 213 -0.06 6.61 -0.38
N ARG A 214 0.50 7.37 0.56
CA ARG A 214 1.87 7.86 0.51
C ARG A 214 2.84 6.77 0.90
N ILE A 215 3.95 6.65 0.17
CA ILE A 215 5.03 5.75 0.53
C ILE A 215 6.09 6.50 1.35
N GLY A 216 6.45 5.94 2.50
CA GLY A 216 7.52 6.48 3.34
C GLY A 216 8.84 6.55 2.55
N GLY A 217 9.56 7.67 2.70
CA GLY A 217 10.82 7.88 1.99
C GLY A 217 10.68 8.30 0.51
N TRP A 218 9.50 8.24 -0.08
CA TRP A 218 9.26 8.68 -1.47
C TRP A 218 8.84 10.15 -1.50
N SER A 219 9.74 11.02 -1.06
CA SER A 219 9.51 12.46 -1.04
C SER A 219 10.77 13.25 -1.29
N LYS A 220 10.64 14.36 -2.02
CA LYS A 220 11.72 15.31 -2.26
C LYS A 220 11.19 16.72 -2.16
N SER A 221 11.90 17.58 -1.43
CA SER A 221 11.50 18.97 -1.21
C SER A 221 12.50 19.92 -1.85
N ALA A 222 11.99 21.03 -2.37
CA ALA A 222 12.78 22.19 -2.74
C ALA A 222 12.18 23.46 -2.14
N ARG A 223 13.06 24.40 -1.79
CA ARG A 223 12.65 25.77 -1.47
C ARG A 223 12.44 26.52 -2.77
N LEU A 224 11.26 27.13 -2.93
CA LEU A 224 11.01 28.05 -4.03
C LEU A 224 11.68 29.39 -3.74
N LYS A 225 12.26 29.96 -4.79
CA LYS A 225 12.72 31.34 -4.82
C LYS A 225 11.76 32.13 -5.69
N ASP A 226 11.50 33.37 -5.30
CA ASP A 226 10.55 34.21 -6.02
C ASP A 226 11.03 34.45 -7.45
N GLY A 227 10.15 34.19 -8.42
CA GLY A 227 10.42 34.37 -9.85
C GLY A 227 11.32 33.33 -10.50
N GLU A 228 11.91 32.39 -9.74
CA GLU A 228 12.80 31.35 -10.30
C GLU A 228 12.13 29.96 -10.28
N PRO A 229 12.09 29.24 -11.42
CA PRO A 229 11.68 27.85 -11.45
C PRO A 229 12.56 26.96 -10.55
N SER A 230 11.95 25.98 -9.88
CA SER A 230 12.65 25.00 -9.05
C SER A 230 12.45 23.60 -9.59
N ARG A 231 13.54 22.92 -9.95
CA ARG A 231 13.49 21.52 -10.42
C ARG A 231 13.59 20.55 -9.26
N ILE A 232 12.69 19.57 -9.23
CA ILE A 232 12.66 18.52 -8.23
C ILE A 232 12.68 17.17 -8.96
N ASN A 233 13.71 16.37 -8.68
CA ASN A 233 13.79 14.99 -9.12
C ASN A 233 13.27 14.07 -8.01
N LEU A 234 12.19 13.33 -8.30
CA LEU A 234 11.65 12.30 -7.42
C LEU A 234 11.60 10.99 -8.19
N LYS A 235 12.39 10.01 -7.74
CA LYS A 235 12.43 8.65 -8.34
C LYS A 235 12.71 8.67 -9.86
N GLY A 236 13.47 9.65 -10.34
CA GLY A 236 13.75 9.84 -11.77
C GLY A 236 12.71 10.69 -12.52
N ALA A 237 11.54 10.96 -11.94
CA ALA A 237 10.63 11.96 -12.48
C ALA A 237 11.19 13.36 -12.20
N GLU A 238 11.36 14.15 -13.25
CA GLU A 238 11.81 15.53 -13.16
C GLU A 238 10.63 16.46 -13.38
N ILE A 239 10.29 17.23 -12.35
CA ILE A 239 9.20 18.19 -12.38
C ILE A 239 9.77 19.56 -12.02
N GLU A 240 9.52 20.52 -12.89
CA GLU A 240 9.86 21.92 -12.70
C GLU A 240 8.66 22.65 -12.10
N ILE A 241 8.84 23.22 -10.92
CA ILE A 241 7.85 24.04 -10.24
C ILE A 241 8.08 25.49 -10.63
N LEU A 242 7.10 26.09 -11.29
CA LEU A 242 7.15 27.43 -11.86
C LEU A 242 6.63 28.50 -10.88
N GLY A 243 5.82 28.07 -9.90
CA GLY A 243 5.27 28.96 -8.89
C GLY A 243 4.14 28.30 -8.11
N VAL A 244 3.71 28.98 -7.04
CA VAL A 244 2.59 28.55 -6.21
C VAL A 244 1.77 29.79 -5.84
N ASP A 245 0.45 29.72 -6.05
CA ASP A 245 -0.46 30.82 -5.72
C ASP A 245 -0.91 30.80 -4.25
N GLU A 246 -1.68 31.79 -3.81
CA GLU A 246 -2.17 31.88 -2.43
C GLU A 246 -2.99 30.66 -1.98
N ALA A 247 -3.77 30.09 -2.90
CA ALA A 247 -4.60 28.90 -2.71
C ALA A 247 -3.80 27.57 -2.69
N ASN A 248 -2.46 27.65 -2.78
CA ASN A 248 -1.54 26.53 -2.88
C ASN A 248 -1.70 25.69 -4.17
N VAL A 249 -2.29 26.28 -5.21
CA VAL A 249 -2.25 25.71 -6.56
C VAL A 249 -0.82 25.82 -7.07
N VAL A 250 -0.29 24.69 -7.52
CA VAL A 250 1.07 24.59 -8.03
C VAL A 250 1.03 24.75 -9.54
N ARG A 251 1.85 25.66 -10.06
CA ARG A 251 2.12 25.80 -11.50
C ARG A 251 3.41 25.06 -11.82
N TYR A 252 3.37 24.13 -12.75
CA TYR A 252 4.46 23.18 -12.97
C TYR A 252 4.58 22.76 -14.43
N ARG A 253 5.70 22.11 -14.74
CA ARG A 253 5.96 21.40 -15.99
C ARG A 253 6.60 20.07 -15.68
N VAL A 254 6.14 19.01 -16.32
CA VAL A 254 6.78 17.69 -16.26
C VAL A 254 7.87 17.66 -17.32
N LEU A 255 9.13 17.52 -16.91
CA LEU A 255 10.26 17.45 -17.84
C LEU A 255 10.55 16.00 -18.24
N THR A 256 10.44 15.08 -17.29
CA THR A 256 10.63 13.64 -17.52
C THR A 256 9.74 12.87 -16.55
N PRO A 257 8.95 11.88 -17.02
CA PRO A 257 8.16 11.04 -16.13
C PRO A 257 9.07 10.07 -15.38
N THR A 258 8.53 9.38 -14.37
CA THR A 258 9.26 8.32 -13.68
C THR A 258 9.69 7.27 -14.72
N PRO A 259 10.97 6.87 -14.81
CA PRO A 259 11.39 5.83 -15.75
C PRO A 259 10.76 4.48 -15.37
N THR A 260 10.76 3.55 -16.32
CA THR A 260 10.36 2.17 -16.00
C THR A 260 11.35 1.60 -15.00
N GLN A 261 10.86 1.21 -13.82
CA GLN A 261 11.71 0.70 -12.75
C GLN A 261 10.97 -0.29 -11.86
N VAL A 262 11.73 -1.23 -11.31
CA VAL A 262 11.24 -2.21 -10.34
C VAL A 262 11.47 -1.67 -8.95
N GLU A 263 10.41 -1.65 -8.14
CA GLU A 263 10.41 -1.11 -6.78
C GLU A 263 9.89 -2.12 -5.77
N ARG A 264 10.25 -1.92 -4.51
CA ARG A 264 9.72 -2.63 -3.35
C ARG A 264 9.40 -1.63 -2.26
N VAL A 265 8.33 -1.87 -1.52
CA VAL A 265 7.98 -1.06 -0.36
C VAL A 265 8.25 -1.88 0.90
N THR A 266 9.09 -1.33 1.76
CA THR A 266 9.37 -1.88 3.08
C THR A 266 8.39 -1.30 4.09
N MET A 267 7.72 -2.17 4.84
CA MET A 267 6.75 -1.79 5.86
C MET A 267 7.21 -2.29 7.22
N GLY A 268 7.16 -1.41 8.23
CA GLY A 268 7.24 -1.81 9.63
C GLY A 268 5.85 -2.17 10.15
N VAL A 269 5.62 -3.45 10.43
CA VAL A 269 4.42 -3.95 11.12
C VAL A 269 4.70 -3.97 12.60
N THR A 270 3.91 -3.24 13.38
CA THR A 270 3.98 -3.29 14.85
C THR A 270 2.74 -4.01 15.36
N THR A 271 2.89 -5.24 15.83
CA THR A 271 1.81 -5.98 16.46
C THR A 271 1.74 -5.59 17.93
N ARG A 272 0.56 -5.11 18.38
CA ARG A 272 0.29 -4.87 19.80
C ARG A 272 -0.64 -5.94 20.33
N THR A 273 -0.15 -6.76 21.26
CA THR A 273 -0.99 -7.72 21.99
C THR A 273 -1.57 -7.05 23.21
N THR A 274 -2.90 -6.94 23.28
CA THR A 274 -3.61 -6.50 24.48
C THR A 274 -4.13 -7.71 25.22
N MET A 275 -3.59 -8.00 26.41
CA MET A 275 -4.15 -9.01 27.31
C MET A 275 -5.43 -8.43 27.95
N VAL A 276 -6.58 -9.07 27.71
CA VAL A 276 -7.82 -8.75 28.44
C VAL A 276 -8.00 -9.82 29.52
N PRO A 277 -7.84 -9.49 30.81
CA PRO A 277 -8.08 -10.46 31.87
C PRO A 277 -9.58 -10.76 31.94
N ILE A 278 -9.94 -12.04 31.81
CA ILE A 278 -11.29 -12.52 32.07
C ILE A 278 -11.36 -12.86 33.55
N PHE A 279 -12.18 -12.14 34.32
CA PHE A 279 -12.51 -12.51 35.69
C PHE A 279 -13.63 -13.55 35.65
N ILE A 280 -13.36 -14.77 36.12
CA ILE A 280 -14.37 -15.78 36.37
C ILE A 280 -14.80 -15.63 37.84
N PRO A 281 -16.05 -15.21 38.15
CA PRO A 281 -16.55 -15.21 39.52
C PRO A 281 -16.69 -16.65 40.01
N GLY A 282 -16.15 -16.93 41.20
CA GLY A 282 -16.32 -18.20 41.92
C GLY A 282 -17.59 -18.24 42.77
#